data_AF-A0A1M5N5U0-F1
#
_entry.id   AF-A0A1M5N5U0-F1
#
_cell.length_a   1.000
_cell.length_b   1.000
_cell.length_c   1.000
_cell.angle_alpha   90.00
_cell.angle_beta   90.00
_cell.angle_gamma   90.00
#
_symmetry.space_group_name_H-M   'P 1'
#
loop_
_entity.id
_entity.type
_entity.pdbx_description
1 polymer ?
#
loop_
_entity_poly.entity_id
_entity_poly.type
_entity_poly.pdbx_seq_one_letter_code
_entity_poly.pdbx_strand_id
1 'polypeptide(L)'
;MPLLKLVHFAGLLCWCGTLLYLPALIAAGTRRSDPLFYRDHAHLTRMVFNLIGTPAALVAIGSGTALFLSQGLVAGWLIVKLSTVAGMVFCHALCGVLVLHVERAPEQSVNIRCRLLGAVAATLITATLWLVLAKPF
;
A
#
# COMPACT_ATOMS: atom_id res chain seq x y z
N MET A 1 9.52 -19.48 -13.36
CA MET A 1 10.68 -18.56 -13.48
C MET A 1 11.00 -17.93 -12.13
N PRO A 2 12.18 -18.19 -11.54
CA PRO A 2 12.54 -17.72 -10.19
C PRO A 2 12.70 -16.20 -10.09
N LEU A 3 13.24 -15.55 -11.14
CA LEU A 3 13.41 -14.10 -11.19
C LEU A 3 12.09 -13.34 -11.08
N LEU A 4 11.05 -13.79 -11.77
CA LEU A 4 9.72 -13.16 -11.72
C LEU A 4 9.11 -13.23 -10.31
N LYS A 5 9.31 -14.36 -9.61
CA LYS A 5 8.89 -14.50 -8.20
C LYS A 5 9.66 -13.56 -7.29
N LEU A 6 10.98 -13.43 -7.48
CA LEU A 6 11.82 -12.51 -6.71
C LEU A 6 11.36 -11.05 -6.90
N VAL A 7 11.18 -10.62 -8.14
CA VAL A 7 10.69 -9.26 -8.46
C VAL A 7 9.31 -9.02 -7.85
N HIS A 8 8.42 -10.01 -7.93
CA HIS A 8 7.09 -9.93 -7.33
C HIS A 8 7.13 -9.74 -5.82
N PHE A 9 7.87 -10.60 -5.10
CA PHE A 9 7.94 -10.51 -3.64
C PHE A 9 8.70 -9.26 -3.18
N ALA A 10 9.73 -8.82 -3.90
CA ALA A 10 10.44 -7.59 -3.59
C ALA A 10 9.54 -6.35 -3.75
N GLY A 11 8.80 -6.26 -4.87
CA GLY A 11 7.81 -5.21 -5.09
C GLY A 11 6.70 -5.23 -4.04
N LEU A 12 6.19 -6.43 -3.72
CA LEU A 12 5.16 -6.61 -2.70
C LEU A 12 5.65 -6.15 -1.31
N LEU A 13 6.87 -6.51 -0.92
CA LEU A 13 7.45 -6.10 0.37
C LEU A 13 7.56 -4.58 0.48
N CYS A 14 8.10 -3.93 -0.57
CA CYS A 14 8.24 -2.48 -0.62
C CYS A 14 6.87 -1.78 -0.57
N TRP A 15 5.89 -2.33 -1.29
CA TRP A 15 4.53 -1.80 -1.31
C TRP A 15 3.82 -1.95 0.04
N CYS A 16 3.92 -3.12 0.68
CA CYS A 16 3.39 -3.36 2.03
C CYS A 16 4.01 -2.40 3.05
N GLY A 17 5.34 -2.24 3.03
CA GLY A 17 6.05 -1.32 3.91
C GLY A 17 5.54 0.12 3.73
N THR A 18 5.41 0.56 2.47
CA THR A 18 4.86 1.88 2.16
C THR A 18 3.43 2.04 2.71
N LEU A 19 2.54 1.08 2.45
CA LEU A 19 1.13 1.13 2.86
C LEU A 19 0.96 1.25 4.38
N LEU A 20 1.85 0.65 5.16
CA LEU A 20 1.87 0.76 6.63
C LEU A 20 2.48 2.09 7.10
N TYR A 21 3.54 2.55 6.43
CA TYR A 21 4.30 3.71 6.87
C TYR A 21 3.64 5.04 6.48
N LEU A 22 2.97 5.10 5.32
CA LEU A 22 2.38 6.34 4.82
C LEU A 22 1.31 6.93 5.73
N PRO A 23 0.30 6.16 6.20
CA PRO A 23 -0.71 6.70 7.11
C PRO A 23 -0.09 7.25 8.40
N ALA A 24 0.95 6.59 8.91
CA ALA A 24 1.68 7.04 10.09
C ALA A 24 2.44 8.36 9.84
N LEU A 25 3.12 8.49 8.70
CA LEU A 25 3.79 9.73 8.29
C LEU A 25 2.80 10.89 8.14
N ILE A 26 1.67 10.65 7.47
CA ILE A 26 0.60 11.65 7.29
C ILE A 26 0.06 12.09 8.67
N ALA A 27 -0.19 11.13 9.57
CA ALA A 27 -0.64 11.44 10.93
C ALA A 27 0.41 12.21 11.75
N ALA A 28 1.70 11.95 11.55
CA ALA A 28 2.79 12.67 12.22
C ALA A 28 2.91 14.13 11.74
N GLY A 29 2.76 14.37 10.43
CA GLY A 29 2.84 15.71 9.84
C GLY A 29 1.78 16.67 10.36
N THR A 30 0.61 16.16 10.77
CA THR A 30 -0.50 16.99 11.31
C THR A 30 -0.37 17.35 12.79
N ARG A 31 0.66 16.86 13.51
CA ARG A 31 0.82 17.10 14.95
C ARG A 31 1.55 18.41 15.30
N ARG A 32 2.31 18.98 14.38
CA ARG A 32 3.05 20.24 14.61
C ARG A 32 2.43 21.36 13.77
N SER A 33 2.31 22.54 14.39
CA SER A 33 1.75 23.74 13.75
C SER A 33 2.81 24.60 13.05
N ASP A 34 4.08 24.17 13.02
CA ASP A 34 5.17 24.89 12.37
C ASP A 34 5.03 24.80 10.83
N PRO A 35 4.83 25.92 10.12
CA PRO A 35 4.61 25.92 8.68
C PRO A 35 5.77 25.37 7.84
N LEU A 36 7.03 25.54 8.30
CA LEU A 36 8.20 25.02 7.58
C LEU A 36 8.28 23.50 7.72
N PHE A 37 8.18 23.00 8.96
CA PHE A 37 8.13 21.58 9.24
C PHE A 37 7.01 20.89 8.44
N TYR A 38 5.84 21.52 8.39
CA TYR A 38 4.67 21.01 7.69
C TYR A 38 4.92 20.83 6.18
N ARG A 39 5.47 21.85 5.52
CA ARG A 39 5.78 21.81 4.08
C ARG A 39 6.79 20.72 3.73
N ASP A 40 7.86 20.61 4.52
CA ASP A 40 8.90 19.60 4.32
C ASP A 40 8.34 18.19 4.54
N HIS A 41 7.51 18.00 5.57
CA HIS A 41 6.84 16.72 5.81
C HIS A 41 5.91 16.34 4.67
N ALA A 42 5.07 17.28 4.21
CA ALA A 42 4.13 17.04 3.12
C ALA A 42 4.85 16.61 1.84
N HIS A 43 5.95 17.31 1.49
CA HIS A 43 6.80 16.95 0.35
C HIS A 43 7.40 15.55 0.51
N LEU A 44 7.91 15.21 1.70
CA LEU A 44 8.45 13.88 1.99
C LEU A 44 7.38 12.79 1.85
N THR A 45 6.17 12.98 2.39
CA THR A 45 5.07 12.00 2.23
C THR A 45 4.69 11.79 0.77
N ARG A 46 4.62 12.87 -0.02
CA ARG A 46 4.34 12.79 -1.46
C ARG A 46 5.47 12.06 -2.21
N MET A 47 6.72 12.36 -1.86
CA MET A 47 7.88 11.69 -2.45
C MET A 47 7.84 10.19 -2.20
N VAL A 48 7.59 9.76 -0.95
CA VAL A 48 7.47 8.33 -0.60
C VAL A 48 6.30 7.68 -1.35
N PHE A 49 5.16 8.37 -1.47
CA PHE A 49 4.01 7.85 -2.21
C PHE A 49 4.32 7.64 -3.70
N ASN A 50 4.89 8.64 -4.36
CA ASN A 50 5.10 8.64 -5.81
C ASN A 50 6.33 7.84 -6.24
N LEU A 51 7.43 7.92 -5.50
CA LEU A 51 8.72 7.32 -5.90
C LEU A 51 8.95 5.92 -5.33
N ILE A 52 8.28 5.57 -4.23
CA ILE A 52 8.44 4.25 -3.60
C ILE A 52 7.15 3.46 -3.71
N GLY A 53 6.06 4.01 -3.19
CA GLY A 53 4.77 3.33 -3.10
C GLY A 53 4.19 2.91 -4.44
N THR A 54 3.99 3.90 -5.32
CA THR A 54 3.34 3.70 -6.61
C THR A 54 4.12 2.73 -7.51
N PRO A 55 5.45 2.89 -7.74
CA PRO A 55 6.18 1.94 -8.57
C PRO A 55 6.26 0.55 -7.94
N ALA A 56 6.38 0.44 -6.61
CA ALA A 56 6.35 -0.86 -5.94
C ALA A 56 5.00 -1.57 -6.13
N ALA A 57 3.88 -0.83 -6.04
CA ALA A 57 2.55 -1.35 -6.32
C ALA A 57 2.42 -1.86 -7.75
N LEU A 58 2.87 -1.07 -8.74
CA LEU A 58 2.83 -1.45 -10.15
C LEU A 58 3.67 -2.70 -10.43
N VAL A 59 4.88 -2.77 -9.87
CA VAL A 59 5.74 -3.95 -10.01
C VAL A 59 5.10 -5.17 -9.36
N ALA A 60 4.54 -5.05 -8.15
CA ALA A 60 3.88 -6.15 -7.45
C ALA A 60 2.67 -6.69 -8.23
N ILE A 61 1.80 -5.79 -8.71
CA ILE A 61 0.59 -6.14 -9.47
C ILE A 61 0.98 -6.74 -10.83
N GLY A 62 1.83 -6.07 -11.59
CA GLY A 62 2.22 -6.51 -12.93
C GLY A 62 2.91 -7.88 -12.92
N SER A 63 3.88 -8.07 -12.01
CA SER A 63 4.54 -9.36 -11.84
C SER A 63 3.61 -10.44 -11.28
N GLY A 64 2.65 -10.08 -10.43
CA GLY A 64 1.63 -10.99 -9.91
C GLY A 64 0.69 -11.49 -11.00
N THR A 65 0.24 -10.59 -11.88
CA THR A 65 -0.57 -10.91 -13.05
C THR A 65 0.21 -11.81 -14.02
N ALA A 66 1.48 -11.51 -14.28
CA ALA A 66 2.33 -12.36 -15.12
C ALA A 66 2.53 -13.78 -14.55
N LEU A 67 2.73 -13.90 -13.22
CA LEU A 67 2.80 -15.20 -12.54
C LEU A 67 1.49 -15.98 -12.63
N PHE A 68 0.35 -15.28 -12.64
CA PHE A 68 -0.97 -15.90 -12.83
C PHE A 68 -1.14 -16.45 -14.25
N LEU A 69 -0.88 -15.63 -15.28
CA LEU A 69 -0.97 -16.05 -16.68
C LEU A 69 -0.08 -17.26 -16.99
N SER A 70 1.09 -17.35 -16.34
CA SER A 70 2.00 -18.49 -16.46
C SER A 70 1.51 -19.78 -15.78
N GLN A 71 0.56 -19.72 -14.84
CA GLN A 71 0.13 -20.87 -14.03
C GLN A 71 -1.23 -21.43 -14.48
N GLY A 72 -2.03 -20.71 -15.25
CA GLY A 72 -3.28 -21.21 -15.86
C GLY A 72 -4.39 -21.64 -14.88
N LEU A 73 -4.25 -21.34 -13.58
CA LEU A 73 -5.18 -21.80 -12.54
C LEU A 73 -6.27 -20.76 -12.26
N VAL A 74 -7.47 -21.00 -12.80
CA VAL A 74 -8.68 -20.24 -12.44
C VAL A 74 -9.47 -21.06 -11.43
N ALA A 75 -9.15 -20.90 -10.15
CA ALA A 75 -9.87 -21.50 -9.03
C ALA A 75 -10.45 -20.39 -8.13
N GLY A 76 -11.53 -20.66 -7.38
CA GLY A 76 -12.14 -19.69 -6.47
C GLY A 76 -11.16 -19.02 -5.49
N TRP A 77 -10.08 -19.72 -5.14
CA TRP A 77 -8.94 -19.20 -4.38
C TRP A 77 -8.30 -17.94 -4.99
N LEU A 78 -8.18 -17.90 -6.32
CA LEU A 78 -7.60 -16.77 -7.04
C LEU A 78 -8.48 -15.52 -6.89
N ILE A 79 -9.81 -15.69 -6.94
CA ILE A 79 -10.76 -14.58 -6.80
C ILE A 79 -10.60 -13.95 -5.42
N VAL A 80 -10.49 -14.78 -4.37
CA VAL A 80 -10.25 -14.28 -3.01
C VAL A 80 -8.92 -13.53 -2.94
N LYS A 81 -7.83 -14.11 -3.46
CA LYS A 81 -6.51 -13.45 -3.50
C LYS A 81 -6.53 -12.11 -4.23
N LEU A 82 -7.14 -12.06 -5.41
CA LEU A 82 -7.24 -10.83 -6.21
C LEU A 82 -8.12 -9.78 -5.52
N SER A 83 -9.20 -10.20 -4.86
CA SER A 83 -10.05 -9.30 -4.07
C SER A 83 -9.29 -8.66 -2.92
N THR A 84 -8.43 -9.42 -2.22
CA THR A 84 -7.58 -8.87 -1.15
C THR A 84 -6.56 -7.87 -1.69
N VAL A 85 -5.89 -8.20 -2.81
CA VAL A 85 -4.94 -7.28 -3.46
C VAL A 85 -5.66 -6.02 -3.97
N ALA A 86 -6.86 -6.15 -4.53
CA ALA A 86 -7.68 -5.01 -4.93
C ALA A 86 -8.01 -4.11 -3.73
N GLY A 87 -8.29 -4.69 -2.56
CA GLY A 87 -8.42 -3.96 -1.31
C GLY A 87 -7.14 -3.17 -0.95
N MET A 88 -5.95 -3.77 -1.12
CA MET A 88 -4.69 -3.07 -0.90
C MET A 88 -4.49 -1.90 -1.88
N VAL A 89 -4.89 -2.06 -3.14
CA VAL A 89 -4.90 -0.97 -4.13
C VAL A 89 -5.83 0.15 -3.69
N PHE A 90 -7.02 -0.18 -3.18
CA PHE A 90 -7.95 0.81 -2.66
C PHE A 90 -7.35 1.57 -1.48
N CYS A 91 -6.72 0.88 -0.52
CA CYS A 91 -6.00 1.53 0.57
C CYS A 91 -4.88 2.45 0.06
N HIS A 92 -4.16 2.04 -0.97
CA HIS A 92 -3.09 2.85 -1.58
C HIS A 92 -3.67 4.13 -2.22
N ALA A 93 -4.78 4.02 -2.94
CA ALA A 93 -5.47 5.18 -3.50
C ALA A 93 -5.96 6.14 -2.40
N LEU A 94 -6.54 5.60 -1.31
CA LEU A 94 -6.96 6.39 -0.15
C LEU A 94 -5.77 7.11 0.50
N CYS A 95 -4.62 6.46 0.63
CA CYS A 95 -3.39 7.10 1.08
C CYS A 95 -3.04 8.32 0.20
N GLY A 96 -3.11 8.18 -1.13
CA GLY A 96 -2.90 9.29 -2.07
C GLY A 96 -3.90 10.44 -1.89
N VAL A 97 -5.18 10.12 -1.65
CA VAL A 97 -6.22 11.12 -1.33
C VAL A 97 -5.89 11.84 -0.03
N LEU A 98 -5.46 11.12 1.01
CA LEU A 98 -5.07 11.73 2.28
C LEU A 98 -3.84 12.64 2.14
N VAL A 99 -2.84 12.26 1.34
CA VAL A 99 -1.67 13.11 1.04
C VAL A 99 -2.12 14.43 0.40
N LEU A 100 -2.97 14.35 -0.63
CA LEU A 100 -3.52 15.53 -1.31
C LEU A 100 -4.42 16.37 -0.39
N HIS A 101 -5.19 15.73 0.48
CA HIS A 101 -6.09 16.41 1.41
C HIS A 101 -5.30 17.20 2.45
N VAL A 102 -4.31 16.56 3.08
CA VAL A 102 -3.45 17.21 4.06
C VAL A 102 -2.76 18.40 3.41
N GLU A 103 -2.10 18.23 2.26
CA GLU A 103 -1.44 19.35 1.55
C GLU A 103 -2.31 20.59 1.33
N ARG A 104 -3.61 20.42 1.10
CA ARG A 104 -4.55 21.54 0.95
C ARG A 104 -4.98 22.14 2.29
N ALA A 105 -5.29 21.29 3.26
CA ALA A 105 -5.79 21.70 4.57
C ALA A 105 -5.30 20.73 5.67
N PRO A 106 -4.30 21.12 6.48
CA PRO A 106 -3.86 20.32 7.60
C PRO A 106 -4.91 20.29 8.71
N GLU A 107 -5.42 19.10 8.98
CA GLU A 107 -6.51 18.85 9.93
C GLU A 107 -6.09 17.75 10.92
N GLN A 108 -6.18 18.00 12.23
CA GLN A 108 -5.85 16.98 13.24
C GLN A 108 -6.79 15.76 13.19
N SER A 109 -8.01 15.95 12.69
CA SER A 109 -9.01 14.88 12.50
C SER A 109 -8.54 13.77 11.55
N VAL A 110 -7.57 14.06 10.68
CA VAL A 110 -6.97 13.09 9.75
C VAL A 110 -6.24 11.96 10.46
N ASN A 111 -5.77 12.17 11.69
CA ASN A 111 -5.06 11.15 12.47
C ASN A 111 -5.92 9.88 12.71
N ILE A 112 -7.22 10.04 12.95
CA ILE A 112 -8.13 8.89 13.11
C ILE A 112 -8.26 8.13 11.77
N ARG A 113 -8.44 8.87 10.67
CA ARG A 113 -8.52 8.28 9.32
C ARG A 113 -7.24 7.53 8.97
N CYS A 114 -6.08 8.09 9.28
CA CYS A 114 -4.77 7.44 9.11
C CYS A 114 -4.64 6.15 9.92
N ARG A 115 -5.05 6.15 11.20
CA ARG A 115 -4.99 4.96 12.06
C ARG A 115 -5.90 3.85 11.54
N LEU A 116 -7.13 4.19 11.16
CA LEU A 116 -8.07 3.25 10.55
C LEU A 116 -7.52 2.68 9.24
N LEU A 117 -7.01 3.54 8.36
CA LEU A 117 -6.43 3.13 7.08
C LEU A 117 -5.22 2.21 7.27
N GLY A 118 -4.34 2.53 8.22
CA GLY A 118 -3.21 1.68 8.57
C GLY A 118 -3.63 0.31 9.12
N ALA A 119 -4.65 0.26 9.98
CA ALA A 119 -5.17 -1.00 10.52
C ALA A 119 -5.83 -1.87 9.43
N VAL A 120 -6.61 -1.25 8.53
CA VAL A 120 -7.21 -1.96 7.38
C VAL A 120 -6.12 -2.46 6.43
N ALA A 121 -5.13 -1.63 6.12
CA ALA A 121 -3.98 -2.03 5.29
C ALA A 121 -3.21 -3.20 5.92
N ALA A 122 -2.91 -3.15 7.23
CA ALA A 122 -2.26 -4.24 7.94
C ALA A 122 -3.06 -5.55 7.86
N THR A 123 -4.37 -5.48 8.07
CA THR A 123 -5.27 -6.63 7.99
C THR A 123 -5.25 -7.25 6.59
N LEU A 124 -5.34 -6.42 5.54
CA LEU A 124 -5.28 -6.89 4.15
C LEU A 124 -3.92 -7.47 3.78
N ILE A 125 -2.82 -6.89 4.27
CA ILE A 125 -1.46 -7.43 4.06
C ILE A 125 -1.35 -8.81 4.71
N THR A 126 -1.77 -8.95 5.96
CA THR A 126 -1.75 -10.24 6.67
C THR A 126 -2.62 -11.27 5.95
N ALA A 127 -3.83 -10.90 5.53
CA ALA A 127 -4.69 -11.78 4.74
C ALA A 127 -4.05 -12.19 3.41
N THR A 128 -3.38 -11.26 2.71
CA THR A 128 -2.70 -11.56 1.44
C THR A 128 -1.54 -12.54 1.65
N LEU A 129 -0.72 -12.34 2.68
CA LEU A 129 0.39 -13.25 3.00
C LEU A 129 -0.13 -14.63 3.42
N TRP A 130 -1.20 -14.67 4.21
CA TRP A 130 -1.86 -15.92 4.57
C TRP A 130 -2.39 -16.65 3.33
N LEU A 131 -3.09 -15.97 2.41
CA LEU A 131 -3.58 -16.55 1.15
C LEU A 131 -2.46 -16.95 0.18
N VAL A 132 -1.24 -16.45 0.35
CA VAL A 132 -0.10 -16.95 -0.42
C VAL A 132 0.42 -18.26 0.17
N LEU A 133 0.45 -18.37 1.50
CA LEU A 133 0.96 -19.53 2.23
C LEU A 133 -0.03 -20.70 2.29
N ALA A 134 -1.31 -20.40 2.50
CA ALA A 134 -2.40 -21.37 2.64
C ALA A 134 -2.90 -21.91 1.28
N LYS A 135 -2.13 -21.74 0.20
CA LYS A 135 -2.46 -22.29 -1.11
C LYS A 135 -2.72 -23.80 -0.92
N PRO A 136 -3.90 -24.32 -1.30
CA PRO A 136 -4.14 -25.77 -1.22
C PRO A 136 -3.10 -26.44 -2.12
N PHE A 137 -2.42 -27.45 -1.57
CA PHE A 137 -1.38 -28.22 -2.23
C PHE A 137 -1.85 -28.76 -3.58
#